data_AF-A0A4R4X0X3-F1
#
_entry.id   AF-A0A4R4X0X3-F1
#
_cell.length_a   1.000
_cell.length_b   1.000
_cell.length_c   1.000
_cell.angle_alpha   90.00
_cell.angle_beta   90.00
_cell.angle_gamma   90.00
#
_symmetry.space_group_name_H-M   'P 1'
#
loop_
_entity.id
_entity.type
_entity.pdbx_description
1 polymer ?
#
loop_
_entity_poly.entity_id
_entity_poly.type
_entity_poly.pdbx_seq_one_letter_code
_entity_poly.pdbx_strand_id
1 'polypeptide(L)' 'MGSVRVAIVGVGNCASSLVQGVHYYKDADPDVRVPGLMHVKFGDYHV' A
#
# COMPACT_ATOMS: atom_id res chain seq x y z
N MET A 1 -1.76 4.26 -16.01
CA MET A 1 -2.94 4.22 -15.12
C MET A 1 -2.71 5.13 -13.93
N GLY A 2 -3.78 5.63 -13.32
CA GLY A 2 -3.70 6.58 -12.20
C GLY A 2 -3.53 5.90 -10.84
N SER A 3 -3.27 6.70 -9.80
CA SER A 3 -3.23 6.23 -8.42
C SER A 3 -4.63 6.12 -7.80
N VAL A 4 -4.76 5.28 -6.76
CA VAL A 4 -5.95 5.27 -5.91
C VAL A 4 -5.90 6.50 -5.00
N ARG A 5 -6.87 7.41 -5.14
CA ARG A 5 -6.98 8.58 -4.27
C ARG A 5 -7.64 8.17 -2.96
N VAL A 6 -6.92 8.28 -1.85
CA VAL A 6 -7.37 7.87 -0.52
C VAL A 6 -7.57 9.09 0.38
N ALA A 7 -8.66 9.08 1.15
CA ALA A 7 -8.88 10.02 2.25
C ALA A 7 -8.79 9.26 3.58
N ILE A 8 -8.16 9.88 4.58
CA ILE A 8 -7.99 9.30 5.92
C ILE A 8 -8.83 10.13 6.90
N VAL A 9 -9.73 9.47 7.64
CA VAL A 9 -10.51 10.09 8.71
C VAL A 9 -10.01 9.55 10.05
N GLY A 10 -9.35 10.43 10.82
CA GLY A 10 -8.65 10.07 12.06
C GLY A 10 -7.18 9.71 11.80
N VAL A 11 -6.27 10.53 12.33
CA VAL A 11 -4.82 10.39 12.12
C VAL A 11 -4.18 9.81 13.38
N GLY A 12 -4.39 8.52 13.60
CA GLY A 12 -3.79 7.75 14.71
C GLY A 12 -2.80 6.68 14.23
N ASN A 13 -2.51 5.71 15.10
CA ASN A 13 -1.54 4.64 14.80
C ASN A 13 -1.89 3.86 13.52
N CYS A 14 -3.17 3.59 13.25
CA CYS A 14 -3.57 2.89 12.02
C CYS A 14 -3.25 3.70 10.76
N ALA A 15 -3.48 5.02 10.78
CA ALA A 15 -3.13 5.89 9.67
C ALA A 15 -1.61 5.94 9.46
N SER A 16 -0.85 6.00 10.55
CA SER A 16 0.61 5.96 10.54
C SER A 16 1.14 4.66 9.92
N SER A 17 0.64 3.51 10.34
CA SER A 17 1.02 2.20 9.80
C SER A 17 0.67 2.06 8.31
N LEU A 18 -0.48 2.59 7.87
CA LEU A 18 -0.87 2.58 6.46
C LEU A 18 0.11 3.42 5.61
N VAL A 19 0.32 4.67 6.00
CA VAL A 19 1.17 5.61 5.24
C VAL A 19 2.61 5.10 5.18
N GLN A 20 3.16 4.65 6.31
CA GLN A 20 4.50 4.07 6.34
C GLN A 20 4.59 2.78 5.52
N GLY A 21 3.58 1.92 5.59
CA GLY A 21 3.53 0.69 4.81
C GLY A 21 3.57 0.94 3.30
N VAL A 22 2.75 1.87 2.80
CA VAL A 22 2.77 2.30 1.39
C VAL A 22 4.14 2.83 0.99
N HIS A 23 4.75 3.69 1.81
CA HIS A 23 6.10 4.20 1.52
C HIS A 23 7.19 3.12 1.57
N TYR A 24 7.07 2.15 2.48
CA TYR A 24 8.04 1.09 2.66
C TYR A 24 8.03 0.10 1.48
N TYR A 25 6.85 -0.21 0.94
CA TYR A 25 6.68 -1.17 -0.16
C TYR A 25 6.53 -0.52 -1.55
N LYS A 26 6.72 0.80 -1.68
CA LYS A 26 6.56 1.53 -2.95
C LYS A 26 7.36 0.96 -4.13
N ASP A 27 8.48 0.29 -3.85
CA ASP A 27 9.38 -0.31 -4.85
C ASP A 27 9.39 -1.85 -4.79
N ALA A 28 8.41 -2.45 -4.10
CA ALA A 28 8.31 -3.91 -4.01
C ALA A 28 8.12 -4.55 -5.39
N ASP A 29 8.75 -5.70 -5.62
CA ASP A 29 8.55 -6.46 -6.85
C ASP A 29 7.12 -7.04 -6.88
N PRO A 30 6.32 -6.78 -7.94
CA PRO A 30 4.96 -7.31 -8.07
C PRO A 30 4.85 -8.83 -7.92
N ASP A 31 5.91 -9.58 -8.23
CA ASP A 31 5.92 -11.05 -8.24
C ASP A 31 6.32 -11.66 -6.89
N VAL A 32 6.76 -10.86 -5.92
CA VAL A 32 7.13 -11.37 -4.58
C VAL A 32 5.93 -11.37 -3.62
N ARG A 33 6.03 -12.22 -2.59
CA ARG A 33 5.05 -12.23 -1.49
C ARG A 33 5.52 -11.34 -0.35
N VAL A 34 4.71 -10.33 -0.04
CA VAL A 34 4.88 -9.47 1.13
C VAL A 34 3.96 -9.95 2.27
N PRO A 35 4.48 -10.19 3.48
CA PRO A 35 3.63 -10.57 4.62
C PRO A 35 2.53 -9.54 4.88
N GLY A 36 1.28 -10.00 4.98
CA GLY A 36 0.11 -9.15 5.21
C GLY A 36 -0.55 -8.57 3.96
N LEU A 37 0.06 -8.72 2.77
CA LEU A 37 -0.56 -8.38 1.49
C LEU A 37 -0.92 -9.65 0.73
N MET A 38 -2.12 -9.67 0.13
CA MET A 38 -2.49 -10.77 -0.78
C MET A 38 -1.75 -10.68 -2.12
N HIS A 39 -1.56 -9.45 -2.62
CA HIS A 39 -0.84 -9.17 -3.87
C HIS A 39 -0.08 -7.85 -3.69
N VAL A 40 1.16 -7.76 -4.19
CA VAL A 40 1.90 -6.49 -4.26
C VAL A 40 1.27 -5.57 -5.30
N LYS A 41 0.86 -6.14 -6.44
CA LYS A 41 0.07 -5.47 -7.46
C LYS A 41 -1.31 -6.12 -7.56
N PHE A 42 -2.36 -5.35 -7.27
CA PHE A 42 -3.75 -5.80 -7.34
C PHE A 42 -4.42 -5.27 -8.61
N GLY A 43 -4.57 -6.14 -9.62
CA GLY A 43 -4.95 -5.71 -10.97
C GLY A 43 -3.86 -4.79 -11.53
N ASP A 44 -4.17 -3.53 -11.71
CA ASP A 44 -3.24 -2.52 -12.20
C ASP A 44 -2.72 -1.55 -11.11
N TYR A 45 -3.12 -1.76 -9.87
CA TYR A 45 -2.75 -0.90 -8.74
C TYR A 45 -1.61 -1.52 -7.94
N HIS A 46 -0.48 -0.83 -7.91
CA HIS A 46 0.64 -1.13 -7.02
C HIS A 46 0.40 -0.56 -5.62
N VAL A 47 1.02 -1.16 -4.61
CA VAL A 47 0.98 -0.69 -3.20
C VAL A 47 1.55 0.72 -3.03
#